data_AF-A0A7S1P549-F1
#
_entry.id   AF-A0A7S1P549-F1
#
_cell.length_a   1.000
_cell.length_b   1.000
_cell.length_c   1.000
_cell.angle_alpha   90.00
_cell.angle_beta   90.00
_cell.angle_gamma   90.00
#
_symmetry.space_group_name_H-M   'P 1'
#
loop_
_entity.id
_entity.type
_entity.pdbx_description
1 polymer ?
#
loop_
_entity_poly.entity_id
_entity_poly.type
_entity_poly.pdbx_seq_one_letter_code
_entity_poly.pdbx_strand_id
1 'polypeptide(L)'
;DYYRHGTPILIDSSVDKRKLMREMRFFGINVSQSDMEMSEEDQALQKDGVARRMANKIAYAILGRVPRPTPPNSTYVRSLQDHVVAACEWVGPDADWLKVVSSKDDVHLIKHSILIGMVSEELDKMIAPKYRSNVIFHWEPKMHDHFYMEVKFLTNEV
;
A
#
# COMPACT_ATOMS: atom_id res chain seq x y z
N ASP A 1 29.08 -14.76 12.53
CA ASP A 1 29.38 -13.69 11.54
C ASP A 1 29.69 -12.34 12.15
N TYR A 2 28.94 -11.85 13.15
CA TYR A 2 29.25 -10.56 13.80
C TYR A 2 30.71 -10.41 14.26
N TYR A 3 31.27 -11.39 14.99
CA TYR A 3 32.69 -11.35 15.41
C TYR A 3 33.71 -11.46 14.26
N ARG A 4 33.29 -11.82 13.05
CA ARG A 4 34.16 -11.92 11.86
C ARG A 4 34.09 -10.68 10.98
N HIS A 5 32.89 -10.10 10.82
CA HIS A 5 32.63 -9.04 9.84
C HIS A 5 32.22 -7.70 10.48
N GLY A 6 31.90 -7.68 11.78
CA GLY A 6 31.52 -6.46 12.48
C GLY A 6 30.15 -5.93 12.03
N THR A 7 30.13 -4.64 11.67
CA THR A 7 28.94 -3.89 11.21
C THR A 7 29.13 -3.42 9.76
N PRO A 8 28.07 -3.34 8.94
CA PRO A 8 26.67 -3.58 9.29
C PRO A 8 26.32 -5.08 9.39
N ILE A 9 25.37 -5.40 10.27
CA ILE A 9 24.79 -6.75 10.37
C ILE A 9 23.75 -6.88 9.28
N LEU A 10 24.05 -7.72 8.29
CA LEU A 10 23.09 -8.07 7.23
C LEU A 10 22.02 -9.01 7.80
N ILE A 11 20.77 -8.62 7.63
CA ILE A 11 19.60 -9.37 8.10
C ILE A 11 18.60 -9.54 6.97
N ASP A 12 17.95 -10.70 6.95
CA ASP A 12 16.88 -11.00 5.99
C ASP A 12 15.54 -10.36 6.42
N SER A 13 14.56 -10.41 5.52
CA SER A 13 13.20 -9.90 5.75
C SER A 13 12.38 -10.70 6.78
N SER A 14 12.82 -11.90 7.16
CA SER A 14 12.15 -12.77 8.14
C SER A 14 12.54 -12.44 9.59
N VAL A 15 13.66 -11.75 9.79
CA VAL A 15 14.20 -11.43 11.11
C VAL A 15 13.57 -10.17 11.68
N ASP A 16 12.92 -10.31 12.85
CA ASP A 16 12.47 -9.18 13.65
C ASP A 16 13.70 -8.47 14.28
N LYS A 17 14.00 -7.25 13.81
CA LYS A 17 15.09 -6.41 14.31
C LYS A 17 15.03 -6.20 15.83
N ARG A 18 13.85 -6.04 16.42
CA ARG A 18 13.69 -5.83 17.87
C ARG A 18 14.05 -7.08 18.65
N LYS A 19 13.63 -8.24 18.15
CA LYS A 19 13.98 -9.53 18.73
C LYS A 19 15.49 -9.78 18.63
N LEU A 20 16.07 -9.54 17.45
CA LEU A 20 17.52 -9.68 17.23
C LEU A 20 18.32 -8.74 18.14
N MET A 21 17.95 -7.46 18.26
CA MET A 21 18.61 -6.52 19.17
C MET A 21 18.55 -7.00 20.63
N ARG A 22 17.41 -7.58 21.05
CA ARG A 22 17.26 -8.14 22.39
C ARG A 22 18.19 -9.34 22.61
N GLU A 23 18.30 -10.23 21.63
CA GLU A 23 19.20 -11.38 21.68
C GLU A 23 20.67 -10.94 21.67
N MET A 24 21.06 -9.99 20.82
CA MET A 24 22.43 -9.47 20.78
C MET A 24 22.83 -8.83 22.12
N ARG A 25 21.92 -8.08 22.75
CA ARG A 25 22.14 -7.52 24.09
C ARG A 25 22.32 -8.60 25.16
N PHE A 26 21.62 -9.73 25.04
CA PHE A 26 21.81 -10.87 25.96
C PHE A 26 23.25 -11.41 25.89
N PHE A 27 23.88 -11.39 24.72
CA PHE A 27 25.28 -11.76 24.53
C PHE A 27 26.28 -10.63 24.83
N GLY A 28 25.84 -9.51 25.42
CA GLY A 28 26.69 -8.36 25.75
C GLY A 28 27.08 -7.51 24.54
N ILE A 29 26.45 -7.73 23.38
CA ILE A 29 26.70 -6.96 22.17
C ILE A 29 25.67 -5.84 22.09
N ASN A 30 26.12 -4.58 22.21
CA ASN A 30 25.24 -3.43 22.12
C ASN A 30 25.10 -3.00 20.66
N VAL A 31 24.00 -3.42 20.03
CA VAL A 31 23.69 -3.13 18.63
C VAL A 31 22.51 -2.17 18.56
N SER A 32 22.63 -1.14 17.72
CA SER A 32 21.57 -0.19 17.39
C SER A 32 20.85 -0.60 16.10
N GLN A 33 19.66 -0.03 15.87
CA GLN A 33 18.91 -0.33 14.65
C GLN A 33 19.63 0.14 13.37
N SER A 34 20.48 1.17 13.48
CA SER A 34 21.35 1.65 12.40
C SER A 34 22.49 0.70 12.05
N ASP A 35 22.86 -0.19 12.96
CA ASP A 35 23.91 -1.19 12.70
C ASP A 35 23.36 -2.41 11.95
N MET A 36 22.06 -2.43 11.64
CA MET A 36 21.36 -3.55 11.01
C MET A 36 20.78 -3.14 9.64
N GLU A 37 21.37 -3.69 8.59
CA GLU A 37 20.95 -3.45 7.22
C GLU A 37 20.26 -4.67 6.63
N MET A 38 19.17 -4.43 5.89
CA MET A 38 18.56 -5.47 5.06
C MET A 38 19.11 -5.35 3.66
N SER A 39 19.23 -6.48 2.97
CA SER A 39 19.58 -6.49 1.54
C SER A 39 18.59 -5.62 0.75
N GLU A 40 19.04 -5.04 -0.36
CA GLU A 40 18.17 -4.23 -1.23
C GLU A 40 16.97 -5.05 -1.74
N GLU A 41 17.19 -6.33 -2.01
CA GLU A 41 16.16 -7.28 -2.43
C GLU A 41 15.11 -7.50 -1.33
N ASP A 42 15.54 -7.75 -0.09
CA ASP A 42 14.64 -7.91 1.06
C ASP A 42 13.87 -6.62 1.38
N GLN A 43 14.52 -5.47 1.23
CA GLN A 43 13.84 -4.18 1.38
C GLN A 43 12.76 -3.99 0.31
N ALA A 44 13.04 -4.38 -0.94
CA ALA A 44 12.07 -4.29 -2.04
C ALA A 44 10.88 -5.25 -1.80
N LEU A 45 11.15 -6.48 -1.38
CA LEU A 45 10.12 -7.48 -1.05
C LEU A 45 9.23 -7.02 0.11
N GLN A 46 9.81 -6.45 1.16
CA GLN A 46 9.05 -5.92 2.28
C GLN A 46 8.15 -4.76 1.83
N LYS A 47 8.68 -3.83 1.02
CA LYS A 47 7.92 -2.70 0.47
C LYS A 47 6.78 -3.16 -0.43
N ASP A 48 6.99 -4.17 -1.28
CA ASP A 48 5.93 -4.77 -2.11
C ASP A 48 4.84 -5.42 -1.25
N GLY A 49 5.23 -6.17 -0.21
CA GLY A 49 4.29 -6.75 0.74
C GLY A 49 3.45 -5.71 1.49
N VAL A 50 4.06 -4.59 1.89
CA VAL A 50 3.36 -3.45 2.51
C VAL A 50 2.40 -2.79 1.50
N ALA A 51 2.87 -2.52 0.29
CA ALA A 51 2.07 -1.90 -0.78
C ALA A 51 0.86 -2.76 -1.12
N ARG A 52 1.01 -4.09 -1.19
CA ARG A 52 -0.10 -5.02 -1.44
C ARG A 52 -1.11 -5.05 -0.29
N ARG A 53 -0.66 -5.01 0.97
CA ARG A 53 -1.57 -4.86 2.13
C ARG A 53 -2.33 -3.55 2.08
N MET A 54 -1.68 -2.46 1.71
CA MET A 54 -2.34 -1.17 1.50
C MET A 54 -3.37 -1.24 0.37
N ALA A 55 -2.99 -1.78 -0.79
CA ALA A 55 -3.88 -1.92 -1.94
C ALA A 55 -5.16 -2.68 -1.56
N ASN A 56 -5.01 -3.79 -0.84
CA ASN A 56 -6.11 -4.58 -0.33
C ASN A 56 -7.03 -3.77 0.61
N LYS A 57 -6.46 -2.99 1.55
CA LYS A 57 -7.26 -2.11 2.44
C LYS A 57 -7.98 -1.00 1.70
N ILE A 58 -7.33 -0.40 0.70
CA ILE A 58 -7.95 0.62 -0.15
C ILE A 58 -9.09 -0.01 -0.96
N ALA A 59 -8.88 -1.18 -1.57
CA ALA A 59 -9.92 -1.91 -2.27
C ALA A 59 -11.13 -2.24 -1.38
N TYR A 60 -10.90 -2.69 -0.14
CA TYR A 60 -11.96 -2.89 0.84
C TYR A 60 -12.68 -1.59 1.21
N ALA A 61 -11.96 -0.49 1.40
CA ALA A 61 -12.56 0.80 1.72
C ALA A 61 -13.42 1.32 0.56
N ILE A 62 -12.98 1.09 -0.67
CA ILE A 62 -13.73 1.38 -1.90
C ILE A 62 -15.01 0.54 -1.92
N LEU A 63 -14.91 -0.79 -1.85
CA LEU A 63 -16.06 -1.69 -1.94
C LEU A 63 -17.03 -1.56 -0.76
N GLY A 64 -16.52 -1.41 0.46
CA GLY A 64 -17.31 -1.26 1.68
C GLY A 64 -18.05 0.08 1.76
N ARG A 65 -17.65 1.07 0.95
CA ARG A 65 -18.31 2.38 0.85
C ARG A 65 -19.05 2.60 -0.45
N VAL A 66 -19.07 1.63 -1.37
CA VAL A 66 -20.09 1.58 -2.43
C VAL A 66 -21.44 1.47 -1.73
N PRO A 67 -22.31 2.49 -1.79
CA PRO A 67 -23.58 2.42 -1.10
C PRO A 67 -24.44 1.29 -1.71
N ARG A 68 -25.02 0.44 -0.86
CA ARG A 68 -26.22 -0.34 -1.21
C ARG A 68 -27.28 0.59 -1.78
N PRO A 69 -28.16 0.04 -2.64
CA PRO A 69 -28.24 0.45 -4.03
C PRO A 69 -28.30 1.98 -4.14
N THR A 70 -27.26 2.57 -4.71
CA THR A 70 -27.38 3.93 -5.23
C THR A 70 -28.41 3.95 -6.37
N PRO A 71 -29.10 5.09 -6.59
CA PRO A 71 -29.92 5.23 -7.77
C PRO A 71 -29.07 4.95 -9.03
N PRO A 72 -29.65 4.31 -10.05
CA PRO A 72 -28.96 4.07 -11.32
C PRO A 72 -28.36 5.39 -11.83
N ASN A 73 -27.12 5.31 -12.35
CA ASN A 73 -26.30 6.45 -12.82
C ASN A 73 -25.68 7.36 -11.73
N SER A 74 -25.52 6.90 -10.49
CA SER A 74 -24.74 7.64 -9.49
C SER A 74 -23.23 7.57 -9.76
N THR A 75 -22.55 8.71 -9.78
CA THR A 75 -21.08 8.78 -9.80
C THR A 75 -20.54 9.02 -8.39
N TYR A 76 -19.67 8.15 -7.91
CA TYR A 76 -18.93 8.36 -6.66
C TYR A 76 -17.49 8.75 -6.98
N VAL A 77 -17.06 9.92 -6.49
CA VAL A 77 -15.72 10.47 -6.70
C VAL A 77 -15.08 10.70 -5.34
N ARG A 78 -13.88 10.14 -5.13
CA ARG A 78 -13.04 10.48 -3.98
C ARG A 78 -11.58 10.58 -4.34
N SER A 79 -10.87 11.37 -3.54
CA SER A 79 -9.42 11.46 -3.58
C SER A 79 -8.81 10.13 -3.14
N LEU A 80 -7.83 9.65 -3.90
CA LEU A 80 -6.97 8.54 -3.51
C LEU A 80 -6.22 8.86 -2.21
N GLN A 81 -5.89 10.13 -1.97
CA GLN A 81 -5.12 10.56 -0.80
C GLN A 81 -5.83 10.23 0.52
N ASP A 82 -7.14 10.44 0.60
CA ASP A 82 -7.93 10.10 1.79
C ASP A 82 -7.83 8.60 2.11
N HIS A 83 -7.86 7.76 1.07
CA HIS A 83 -7.77 6.32 1.21
C HIS A 83 -6.36 5.87 1.56
N VAL A 84 -5.33 6.53 1.01
CA VAL A 84 -3.92 6.28 1.36
C VAL A 84 -3.67 6.62 2.82
N VAL A 85 -4.07 7.81 3.29
CA VAL A 85 -3.90 8.21 4.68
C VAL A 85 -4.57 7.23 5.63
N ALA A 86 -5.83 6.88 5.38
CA ALA A 86 -6.56 5.90 6.18
C ALA A 86 -5.91 4.51 6.13
N ALA A 87 -5.44 4.07 4.95
CA ALA A 87 -4.77 2.78 4.81
C ALA A 87 -3.43 2.74 5.56
N CYS A 88 -2.67 3.84 5.57
CA CYS A 88 -1.42 3.90 6.31
C CYS A 88 -1.63 3.87 7.83
N GLU A 89 -2.69 4.48 8.37
CA GLU A 89 -3.05 4.33 9.79
C GLU A 89 -3.31 2.86 10.16
N TRP A 90 -3.90 2.10 9.25
CA TRP A 90 -4.18 0.69 9.43
C TRP A 90 -2.97 -0.23 9.28
N VAL A 91 -2.12 0.03 8.28
CA VAL A 91 -0.93 -0.80 8.00
C VAL A 91 0.20 -0.48 8.97
N GLY A 92 0.19 0.73 9.57
CA GLY A 92 1.16 1.15 10.57
C GLY A 92 2.40 1.83 9.95
N PRO A 93 3.47 1.99 10.73
CA PRO A 93 4.61 2.83 10.37
C PRO A 93 5.37 2.35 9.12
N ASP A 94 5.28 1.06 8.79
CA ASP A 94 5.90 0.49 7.59
C ASP A 94 5.34 1.08 6.29
N ALA A 95 4.15 1.71 6.34
CA ALA A 95 3.49 2.37 5.21
C ALA A 95 3.76 3.89 5.14
N ASP A 96 4.51 4.46 6.08
CA ASP A 96 4.72 5.92 6.14
C ASP A 96 5.46 6.48 4.91
N TRP A 97 6.26 5.67 4.23
CA TRP A 97 6.94 6.06 2.99
C TRP A 97 5.97 6.36 1.82
N LEU A 98 4.70 5.95 1.94
CA LEU A 98 3.61 6.28 1.01
C LEU A 98 2.81 7.52 1.44
N LYS A 99 2.96 8.01 2.68
CA LYS A 99 2.32 9.26 3.15
C LYS A 99 2.99 10.52 2.62
N VAL A 100 4.26 10.43 2.23
CA VAL A 100 5.02 11.60 1.79
C VAL A 100 4.50 12.03 0.42
N VAL A 101 3.72 13.10 0.40
CA VAL A 101 3.20 13.75 -0.81
C VAL A 101 3.97 15.05 -0.99
N SER A 102 5.09 15.00 -1.70
CA SER A 102 5.64 16.20 -2.32
C SER A 102 5.01 16.33 -3.69
N SER A 103 4.15 17.33 -3.87
CA SER A 103 3.37 17.60 -5.10
C SER A 103 4.22 18.11 -6.27
N LYS A 104 5.50 17.71 -6.33
CA LYS A 104 6.47 18.17 -7.34
C LYS A 104 7.47 17.11 -7.78
N ASP A 105 7.50 15.93 -7.16
CA ASP A 105 8.46 14.90 -7.55
C ASP A 105 7.79 13.79 -8.37
N ASP A 106 8.28 13.58 -9.60
CA ASP A 106 7.83 12.51 -10.52
C ASP A 106 7.84 11.12 -9.88
N VAL A 107 8.71 10.92 -8.89
CA VAL A 107 8.83 9.69 -8.11
C VAL A 107 7.55 9.37 -7.31
N HIS A 108 6.81 10.39 -6.84
CA HIS A 108 5.55 10.18 -6.13
C HIS A 108 4.42 9.75 -7.07
N LEU A 109 4.34 10.35 -8.25
CA LEU A 109 3.38 9.95 -9.30
C LEU A 109 3.56 8.48 -9.69
N ILE A 110 4.81 8.02 -9.83
CA ILE A 110 5.12 6.61 -10.12
C ILE A 110 4.63 5.71 -8.99
N LYS A 111 4.92 6.05 -7.72
CA LYS A 111 4.48 5.27 -6.56
C LYS A 111 2.96 5.15 -6.47
N HIS A 112 2.25 6.26 -6.68
CA HIS A 112 0.78 6.26 -6.70
C HIS A 112 0.23 5.46 -7.88
N SER A 113 0.84 5.54 -9.06
CA SER A 113 0.42 4.77 -10.24
C SER A 113 0.57 3.26 -10.01
N ILE A 114 1.68 2.83 -9.41
CA ILE A 114 1.89 1.43 -9.03
C ILE A 114 0.82 0.99 -8.00
N LEU A 115 0.57 1.81 -6.98
CA LEU A 115 -0.46 1.52 -5.97
C LEU A 115 -1.85 1.40 -6.60
N ILE A 116 -2.20 2.29 -7.54
CA ILE A 116 -3.47 2.22 -8.29
C ILE A 116 -3.59 0.92 -9.07
N GLY A 117 -2.51 0.49 -9.74
CA GLY A 117 -2.46 -0.81 -10.42
C GLY A 117 -2.77 -1.96 -9.45
N MET A 118 -2.09 -1.98 -8.29
CA MET A 118 -2.31 -3.00 -7.26
C MET A 118 -3.73 -2.95 -6.68
N VAL A 119 -4.29 -1.75 -6.45
CA VAL A 119 -5.67 -1.59 -5.97
C VAL A 119 -6.65 -2.15 -6.99
N SER A 120 -6.43 -1.90 -8.29
CA SER A 120 -7.27 -2.40 -9.36
C SER A 120 -7.25 -3.94 -9.42
N GLU A 121 -6.07 -4.55 -9.29
CA GLU A 121 -5.94 -6.01 -9.19
C GLU A 121 -6.68 -6.59 -7.98
N GLU A 122 -6.60 -5.93 -6.82
CA GLU A 122 -7.31 -6.39 -5.62
C GLU A 122 -8.83 -6.23 -5.76
N LEU A 123 -9.31 -5.14 -6.38
CA LEU A 123 -10.72 -4.94 -6.69
C LEU A 123 -11.26 -6.04 -7.63
N ASP A 124 -10.50 -6.39 -8.66
CA ASP A 124 -10.87 -7.45 -9.61
C ASP A 124 -10.99 -8.83 -8.95
N LYS A 125 -10.17 -9.11 -7.93
CA LYS A 125 -10.26 -10.33 -7.12
C LYS A 125 -11.48 -10.33 -6.20
N MET A 126 -11.83 -9.17 -5.66
CA MET A 126 -12.92 -9.03 -4.68
C MET A 126 -14.30 -8.96 -5.33
N ILE A 127 -14.41 -8.55 -6.59
CA ILE A 127 -15.69 -8.49 -7.32
C ILE A 127 -16.03 -9.86 -7.90
N ALA A 128 -17.19 -10.38 -7.52
CA ALA A 128 -17.69 -11.63 -8.06
C ALA A 128 -17.83 -11.54 -9.60
N PRO A 129 -17.45 -12.58 -10.36
CA PRO A 129 -17.41 -12.54 -11.83
C PRO A 129 -18.70 -12.01 -12.48
N LYS A 130 -19.86 -12.34 -11.91
CA LYS A 130 -21.19 -11.92 -12.37
C LYS A 130 -21.48 -10.41 -12.30
N TYR A 131 -20.67 -9.64 -11.57
CA TYR A 131 -20.83 -8.19 -11.43
C TYR A 131 -19.71 -7.39 -12.12
N ARG A 132 -18.72 -8.06 -12.73
CA ARG A 132 -17.58 -7.38 -13.36
C ARG A 132 -17.97 -6.49 -14.53
N SER A 133 -18.96 -6.89 -15.31
CA SER A 133 -19.51 -6.06 -16.40
C SER A 133 -20.24 -4.82 -15.91
N ASN A 134 -20.59 -4.77 -14.62
CA ASN A 134 -21.49 -3.77 -14.07
C ASN A 134 -20.75 -2.72 -13.23
N VAL A 135 -19.43 -2.86 -13.04
CA VAL A 135 -18.63 -1.93 -12.24
C VAL A 135 -17.40 -1.54 -13.04
N ILE A 136 -17.29 -0.25 -13.37
CA ILE A 136 -16.10 0.31 -14.02
C ILE A 136 -15.41 1.23 -13.02
N PHE A 137 -14.12 0.97 -12.76
CA PHE A 137 -13.24 1.87 -12.03
C PHE A 137 -12.43 2.68 -13.03
N HIS A 138 -12.62 3.99 -13.01
CA HIS A 138 -11.85 4.90 -13.84
C HIS A 138 -10.98 5.79 -12.94
N TRP A 139 -9.68 5.77 -13.18
CA TRP A 139 -8.71 6.55 -12.42
C TRP A 139 -8.31 7.77 -13.25
N GLU A 140 -8.70 8.96 -12.80
CA GLU A 140 -8.32 10.20 -13.46
C GLU A 140 -7.27 10.97 -12.64
N PRO A 141 -6.14 11.37 -13.24
CA PRO A 141 -5.30 12.40 -12.67
C PRO A 141 -6.02 13.75 -12.82
N LYS A 142 -6.33 14.42 -11.70
CA LYS A 142 -6.78 15.83 -11.74
C LYS A 142 -5.63 16.77 -11.41
N MET A 143 -5.78 18.04 -11.81
CA MET A 143 -4.82 19.10 -11.49
C MET A 143 -4.48 19.09 -9.98
N HIS A 144 -3.19 19.22 -9.67
CA HIS A 144 -2.57 19.12 -8.34
C HIS A 144 -2.25 17.71 -7.80
N ASP A 145 -1.88 16.76 -8.67
CA ASP A 145 -1.34 15.44 -8.28
C ASP A 145 -2.31 14.56 -7.47
N HIS A 146 -3.61 14.82 -7.61
CA HIS A 146 -4.63 14.04 -6.94
C HIS A 146 -5.25 13.06 -7.94
N PHE A 147 -5.09 11.77 -7.67
CA PHE A 147 -5.81 10.74 -8.38
C PHE A 147 -7.21 10.63 -7.81
N TYR A 148 -8.20 10.64 -8.69
CA TYR A 148 -9.59 10.41 -8.35
C TYR A 148 -10.03 9.09 -8.94
N MET A 149 -10.77 8.33 -8.14
CA MET A 149 -11.45 7.15 -8.61
C MET A 149 -12.90 7.50 -8.88
N GLU A 150 -13.33 7.30 -10.12
CA GLU A 150 -14.72 7.28 -10.52
C GLU A 150 -15.20 5.83 -10.54
N VAL A 151 -16.26 5.53 -9.78
CA VAL A 151 -16.92 4.22 -9.82
C VAL A 151 -18.24 4.35 -10.56
N LYS A 152 -18.39 3.66 -11.69
CA LYS A 152 -19.64 3.63 -12.47
C LYS A 152 -20.32 2.28 -12.30
N PHE A 153 -21.58 2.30 -11.90
CA PHE A 153 -22.45 1.13 -11.88
C PHE A 153 -23.28 1.12 -13.17
N LEU A 154 -23.02 0.15 -14.05
CA LEU A 154 -23.85 -0.07 -15.22
C LEU A 154 -25.08 -0.88 -14.78
N THR A 155 -26.27 -0.33 -15.00
CA THR A 155 -27.49 -1.11 -14.90
C THR A 155 -27.56 -2.07 -16.06
N ASN A 156 -27.65 -3.37 -15.77
CA ASN A 156 -28.30 -4.28 -16.70
C ASN A 156 -29.79 -3.97 -16.61
N GLU A 157 -30.29 -3.11 -17.50
CA GLU A 157 -31.70 -3.17 -17.84
C GLU A 157 -31.96 -4.57 -18.42
N VAL A 158 -32.77 -5.35 -17.70
CA VAL A 158 -33.46 -6.54 -18.20
C VAL A 158 -34.94 -6.20 -18.19
#